data_AF-F8Q0J3-F1
#
_entry.id   AF-F8Q0J3-F1
#
_cell.length_a   1.000
_cell.length_b   1.000
_cell.length_c   1.000
_cell.angle_alpha   90.00
_cell.angle_beta   90.00
_cell.angle_gamma   90.00
#
_symmetry.space_group_name_H-M   'P 1'
#
loop_
_entity.id
_entity.type
_entity.pdbx_description
1 polymer ?
#
loop_
_entity_poly.entity_id
_entity_poly.type
_entity_poly.pdbx_seq_one_letter_code
_entity_poly.pdbx_strand_id
1 'polypeptide(L)'
;MLLVFQAVQTIGGGINVAAVIIACFGLDVFRQMQQVALSTIIFSISSTARSRLNALLILSVFIGQVMGTSVGTKVFVEHGWRACALLSMAWFAWQFVILILRGPNCPRDRWIGYGGGVQFWKRKCSESEC
;
A
#
# COMPACT_ATOMS: atom_id res chain seq x y z
N MET A 1 -7.79 -0.41 -1.97
CA MET A 1 -7.99 -0.01 -3.40
C MET A 1 -7.10 -0.81 -4.34
N LEU A 2 -5.79 -0.92 -4.10
CA LEU A 2 -4.86 -1.72 -4.93
C LEU A 2 -5.30 -3.18 -5.17
N LEU A 3 -5.87 -3.84 -4.15
CA LEU A 3 -6.36 -5.22 -4.25
C LEU A 3 -7.49 -5.39 -5.27
N VAL A 4 -8.38 -4.40 -5.39
CA VAL A 4 -9.53 -4.42 -6.31
C VAL A 4 -9.04 -4.36 -7.76
N PHE A 5 -8.13 -3.43 -8.07
CA PHE A 5 -7.60 -3.30 -9.43
C PHE A 5 -6.70 -4.48 -9.81
N GLN A 6 -5.97 -5.07 -8.86
CA GLN A 6 -5.22 -6.31 -9.11
C GLN A 6 -6.14 -7.51 -9.37
N ALA A 7 -7.30 -7.59 -8.69
CA ALA A 7 -8.30 -8.62 -8.98
C ALA A 7 -8.88 -8.45 -10.39
N VAL A 8 -9.18 -7.22 -10.79
CA VAL A 8 -9.64 -6.91 -12.17
C VAL A 8 -8.58 -7.28 -13.20
N GLN A 9 -7.31 -6.99 -12.95
CA GLN A 9 -6.19 -7.40 -13.81
C GLN A 9 -6.09 -8.94 -13.93
N THR A 10 -6.23 -9.66 -12.82
CA THR A 10 -6.06 -11.12 -12.76
C THR A 10 -7.22 -11.86 -13.44
N ILE A 11 -8.44 -11.32 -13.37
CA ILE A 11 -9.64 -11.91 -13.98
C ILE A 11 -9.80 -11.44 -15.44
N GLY A 12 -9.63 -10.14 -15.69
CA GLY A 12 -9.85 -9.52 -17.00
C GLY A 12 -8.68 -9.66 -17.98
N GLY A 13 -7.48 -10.00 -17.49
CA GLY A 13 -6.26 -10.12 -18.29
C GLY A 13 -6.33 -11.13 -19.44
N GLY A 14 -7.23 -12.11 -19.36
CA GLY A 14 -7.45 -13.10 -20.42
C GLY A 14 -8.69 -12.85 -21.28
N ILE A 15 -9.50 -11.83 -20.99
CA ILE A 15 -10.84 -11.66 -21.61
C ILE A 15 -10.89 -10.41 -22.50
N ASN A 16 -10.49 -9.23 -21.99
CA ASN A 16 -10.60 -7.98 -22.73
C ASN A 16 -9.45 -7.00 -22.39
N VAL A 17 -8.81 -6.45 -23.41
CA VAL A 17 -7.69 -5.48 -23.26
C VAL A 17 -8.14 -4.20 -22.56
N ALA A 18 -9.38 -3.75 -22.78
CA ALA A 18 -9.92 -2.55 -22.13
C ALA A 18 -9.93 -2.64 -20.59
N ALA A 19 -10.24 -3.83 -20.04
CA ALA A 19 -10.22 -4.06 -18.59
C ALA A 19 -8.80 -3.96 -18.01
N VAL A 20 -7.81 -4.44 -18.76
CA VAL A 20 -6.39 -4.34 -18.42
C VAL A 20 -5.93 -2.88 -18.40
N ILE A 21 -6.34 -2.09 -19.38
CA ILE A 21 -5.98 -0.66 -19.45
C ILE A 21 -6.49 0.07 -18.21
N ILE A 22 -7.77 -0.10 -17.87
CA ILE A 22 -8.38 0.54 -16.69
C ILE A 22 -7.69 0.05 -15.40
N ALA A 23 -7.38 -1.24 -15.29
CA ALA A 23 -6.67 -1.79 -14.15
C ALA A 23 -5.28 -1.18 -13.98
N CYS A 24 -4.53 -1.05 -15.07
CA CYS A 24 -3.18 -0.50 -15.08
C CYS A 24 -3.17 0.97 -14.65
N PHE A 25 -4.07 1.79 -15.20
CA PHE A 25 -4.22 3.19 -14.78
C PHE A 25 -4.57 3.31 -13.30
N GLY A 26 -5.52 2.51 -12.82
CA GLY A 26 -5.90 2.51 -11.40
C GLY A 26 -4.71 2.14 -10.52
N LEU A 27 -4.05 1.01 -10.81
CA LEU A 27 -2.90 0.54 -10.03
C LEU A 27 -1.79 1.58 -9.96
N ASP A 28 -1.47 2.25 -11.06
CA ASP A 28 -0.40 3.24 -11.10
C ASP A 28 -0.72 4.47 -10.23
N VAL A 29 -1.93 5.04 -10.39
CA VAL A 29 -2.37 6.20 -9.59
C VAL A 29 -2.35 5.88 -8.09
N PHE A 30 -2.88 4.72 -7.68
CA PHE A 30 -2.91 4.36 -6.27
C PHE A 30 -1.51 4.03 -5.73
N ARG A 31 -0.62 3.45 -6.53
CA ARG A 31 0.77 3.21 -6.13
C ARG A 31 1.52 4.52 -5.93
N GLN A 32 1.37 5.47 -6.84
CA GLN A 32 1.97 6.81 -6.69
C GLN A 32 1.42 7.52 -5.45
N MET A 33 0.11 7.48 -5.23
CA MET A 33 -0.53 8.07 -4.05
C MET A 33 -0.02 7.46 -2.74
N GLN A 34 0.12 6.12 -2.67
CA GLN A 34 0.65 5.41 -1.51
C GLN A 34 2.09 5.85 -1.20
N GLN A 35 2.93 5.96 -2.23
CA GLN A 35 4.32 6.39 -2.08
C GLN A 35 4.41 7.83 -1.55
N VAL A 36 3.64 8.74 -2.12
CA VAL A 36 3.58 10.14 -1.68
C VAL A 36 3.13 10.23 -0.22
N ALA A 37 2.05 9.54 0.16
CA ALA A 37 1.55 9.53 1.53
C ALA A 37 2.60 9.04 2.54
N LEU A 38 3.36 8.00 2.18
CA LEU A 38 4.39 7.44 3.05
C LEU A 38 5.56 8.41 3.24
N SER A 39 6.01 9.07 2.17
CA SER A 39 7.03 10.13 2.25
C SER A 39 6.54 11.32 3.07
N THR A 40 5.28 11.74 2.93
CA THR A 40 4.69 12.83 3.74
C THR A 40 4.67 12.50 5.23
N ILE A 41 4.34 11.27 5.61
CA ILE A 41 4.37 10.82 7.02
C ILE A 41 5.78 10.95 7.61
N ILE A 42 6.81 10.59 6.87
CA ILE A 42 8.21 10.70 7.33
C ILE A 42 8.61 12.16 7.56
N PHE A 43 8.22 13.06 6.66
CA PHE A 43 8.51 14.48 6.81
C PHE A 43 7.85 15.10 8.06
N SER A 44 6.75 14.52 8.54
CA SER A 44 5.99 14.97 9.71
C SER A 44 6.60 14.58 11.07
N ILE A 45 7.58 13.68 11.16
CA ILE A 45 8.02 13.11 12.45
C ILE A 45 8.98 14.01 13.24
N SER A 46 10.02 14.57 12.63
CA SER A 46 10.94 15.58 13.23
C SER A 46 11.96 16.05 12.19
N SER A 47 12.47 17.29 12.26
CA SER A 47 13.47 17.83 11.32
C SER A 47 14.84 17.16 11.42
N THR A 48 15.28 16.79 12.62
CA THR A 48 16.62 16.26 12.88
C THR A 48 16.82 14.82 12.39
N ALA A 49 15.76 14.01 12.31
CA ALA A 49 15.84 12.60 11.91
C ALA A 49 15.34 12.29 10.48
N ARG A 50 14.87 13.29 9.71
CA ARG A 50 14.24 13.08 8.38
C ARG A 50 15.12 12.29 7.42
N SER A 51 16.40 12.66 7.31
CA SER A 51 17.34 12.05 6.37
C SER A 51 17.54 10.56 6.66
N ARG A 52 17.69 10.20 7.94
CA ARG A 52 17.86 8.81 8.39
C ARG A 52 16.60 7.98 8.12
N LEU A 53 15.43 8.50 8.47
CA LEU A 53 14.16 7.80 8.24
C LEU A 53 13.84 7.63 6.76
N ASN A 54 14.14 8.62 5.92
CA ASN A 54 13.95 8.53 4.48
C ASN A 54 14.91 7.50 3.84
N ALA A 55 16.17 7.47 4.28
CA ALA A 55 17.13 6.46 3.82
C ALA A 55 16.66 5.03 4.16
N LEU A 56 16.16 4.82 5.38
CA LEU A 56 15.59 3.53 5.80
C LEU A 56 14.34 3.17 4.98
N LEU A 57 13.47 4.14 4.68
CA LEU A 57 12.32 3.91 3.81
C LEU A 57 12.75 3.45 2.42
N ILE A 58 13.64 4.20 1.77
CA ILE A 58 14.11 3.87 0.41
C ILE A 58 14.78 2.50 0.40
N LEU A 59 15.61 2.20 1.40
CA LEU A 59 16.24 0.88 1.56
C LEU A 59 15.19 -0.24 1.67
N SER A 60 14.14 -0.05 2.48
CA SER A 60 13.08 -1.04 2.64
C SER A 60 12.30 -1.29 1.33
N VAL A 61 12.04 -0.23 0.57
CA VAL A 61 11.38 -0.32 -0.74
C VAL A 61 12.27 -1.07 -1.73
N PHE A 62 13.58 -0.76 -1.74
CA PHE A 62 14.53 -1.41 -2.64
C PHE A 62 14.64 -2.91 -2.37
N ILE A 63 14.72 -3.32 -1.11
CA ILE A 63 14.70 -4.74 -0.73
C ILE A 63 13.42 -5.43 -1.23
N GLY A 64 12.27 -4.78 -1.07
CA GLY A 64 10.99 -5.28 -1.59
C GLY A 64 11.00 -5.44 -3.11
N GLN A 65 11.59 -4.50 -3.85
CA GLN A 65 11.70 -4.56 -5.31
C GLN A 65 12.61 -5.71 -5.77
N VAL A 66 13.78 -5.89 -5.13
CA VAL A 66 14.74 -6.97 -5.45
C VAL A 66 14.13 -8.35 -5.19
N MET A 67 13.47 -8.53 -4.03
CA MET A 67 12.77 -9.77 -3.75
C MET A 67 11.59 -9.97 -4.72
N GLY A 68 10.86 -8.90 -5.01
CA GLY A 68 9.71 -8.89 -5.90
C GLY A 68 10.02 -9.40 -7.30
N THR A 69 11.08 -8.87 -7.91
CA THR A 69 11.50 -9.24 -9.27
C THR A 69 12.03 -10.66 -9.34
N SER A 70 12.85 -11.09 -8.37
CA SER A 70 13.42 -12.44 -8.34
C SER A 70 12.34 -13.51 -8.16
N VAL A 71 11.49 -13.36 -7.13
CA VAL A 71 10.40 -14.32 -6.85
C VAL A 71 9.36 -14.29 -7.97
N GLY A 72 8.98 -13.11 -8.46
CA GLY A 72 8.02 -12.97 -9.56
C GLY A 72 8.51 -13.63 -10.84
N THR A 73 9.79 -13.48 -11.19
CA THR A 73 10.37 -14.11 -12.39
C THR A 73 10.38 -15.63 -12.25
N LYS A 74 10.81 -16.16 -11.11
CA LYS A 74 10.82 -17.60 -10.86
C LYS A 74 9.43 -18.21 -10.97
N VAL A 75 8.43 -17.61 -10.31
CA VAL A 75 7.05 -18.07 -10.34
C VAL A 75 6.45 -17.96 -11.75
N PHE A 76 6.77 -16.92 -12.50
CA PHE A 76 6.32 -16.76 -13.88
C PHE A 76 6.88 -17.85 -14.80
N VAL A 77 8.17 -18.19 -14.67
CA VAL A 77 8.82 -19.22 -15.51
C VAL A 77 8.28 -20.62 -15.17
N GLU A 78 8.11 -20.94 -13.88
CA GLU A 78 7.70 -22.28 -13.46
C GLU A 78 6.20 -22.53 -13.57
N HIS A 79 5.35 -21.53 -13.27
CA HIS A 79 3.90 -21.71 -13.10
C HIS A 79 3.06 -20.80 -14.03
N GLY A 80 3.72 -20.01 -14.89
CA GLY A 80 3.08 -19.15 -15.86
C GLY A 80 2.49 -17.86 -15.29
N TRP A 81 1.81 -17.12 -16.16
CA TRP A 81 1.33 -15.76 -15.87
C TRP A 81 0.27 -15.70 -14.77
N ARG A 82 -0.61 -16.71 -14.66
CA ARG A 82 -1.70 -16.75 -13.67
C ARG A 82 -1.18 -16.88 -12.25
N ALA A 83 -0.17 -17.73 -12.04
CA ALA A 83 0.46 -17.90 -10.74
C ALA A 83 1.19 -16.62 -10.29
N CYS A 84 1.87 -15.94 -11.22
CA CYS A 84 2.52 -14.66 -10.95
C CYS A 84 1.50 -13.56 -10.57
N ALA A 85 0.35 -13.51 -11.26
CA ALA A 85 -0.73 -12.59 -10.94
C ALA A 85 -1.33 -12.86 -9.54
N LEU A 86 -1.54 -14.15 -9.19
CA LEU A 86 -2.01 -14.57 -7.87
C LEU A 86 -1.01 -14.24 -6.76
N LEU A 87 0.29 -14.43 -6.99
CA LEU A 87 1.34 -14.03 -6.05
C LEU A 87 1.27 -12.52 -5.76
N SER A 88 1.11 -11.71 -6.80
CA SER A 88 0.98 -10.25 -6.68
C SER A 88 -0.30 -9.87 -5.90
N MET A 89 -1.42 -10.56 -6.14
CA MET A 89 -2.64 -10.40 -5.34
C MET A 89 -2.41 -10.76 -3.86
N ALA A 90 -1.68 -11.84 -3.58
CA ALA A 90 -1.39 -12.28 -2.22
C ALA A 90 -0.58 -11.22 -1.46
N TRP A 91 0.39 -10.56 -2.09
CA TRP A 91 1.14 -9.47 -1.46
C TRP A 91 0.28 -8.24 -1.16
N PHE A 92 -0.63 -7.85 -2.06
CA PHE A 92 -1.56 -6.75 -1.76
C PHE A 92 -2.57 -7.13 -0.66
N ALA A 93 -3.03 -8.38 -0.63
CA ALA A 93 -3.87 -8.90 0.44
C ALA A 93 -3.14 -8.89 1.77
N TRP A 94 -1.89 -9.35 1.80
CA TRP A 94 -1.03 -9.31 2.99
C TRP A 94 -0.83 -7.90 3.51
N GLN A 95 -0.50 -6.95 2.63
CA GLN A 95 -0.40 -5.53 2.99
C GLN A 95 -1.70 -5.00 3.59
N PHE A 96 -2.84 -5.33 2.97
CA PHE A 96 -4.16 -4.91 3.46
C PHE A 96 -4.48 -5.49 4.84
N VAL A 97 -4.16 -6.77 5.07
CA VAL A 97 -4.31 -7.42 6.38
C VAL A 97 -3.45 -6.73 7.43
N ILE A 98 -2.18 -6.41 7.14
CA ILE A 98 -1.31 -5.67 8.07
C ILE A 98 -1.90 -4.30 8.41
N LEU A 99 -2.43 -3.57 7.42
CA LEU A 99 -3.05 -2.27 7.65
C LEU A 99 -4.30 -2.37 8.52
N ILE A 100 -5.14 -3.40 8.33
CA ILE A 100 -6.30 -3.67 9.19
C ILE A 100 -5.87 -4.04 10.60
N LEU A 101 -4.87 -4.92 10.74
CA LEU A 101 -4.35 -5.37 12.05
C LEU A 101 -3.77 -4.21 12.86
N ARG A 102 -3.18 -3.21 12.20
CA ARG A 102 -2.67 -2.00 12.86
C ARG A 102 -3.80 -1.09 13.36
N GLY A 103 -4.95 -1.07 12.69
CA GLY A 103 -6.15 -0.32 13.11
C GLY A 103 -6.04 1.22 12.97
N PRO A 104 -7.19 1.94 12.92
CA PRO A 104 -7.26 3.37 12.58
C PRO A 104 -6.76 4.35 13.67
N ASN A 105 -6.42 3.89 14.87
CA ASN A 105 -6.01 4.74 16.00
C ASN A 105 -4.99 4.03 16.92
N CYS A 106 -3.93 3.43 16.36
CA CYS A 106 -2.87 2.85 17.19
C CYS A 106 -2.05 3.97 17.87
N PRO A 107 -1.99 4.05 19.22
CA PRO A 107 -1.12 5.00 19.91
C PRO A 107 0.34 4.79 19.49
N ARG A 108 1.15 5.86 19.50
CA ARG A 108 2.56 5.86 19.06
C ARG A 108 3.45 4.81 19.77
N ASP A 109 3.00 4.28 20.90
CA ASP A 109 3.66 3.24 21.73
C ASP A 109 3.23 1.79 21.43
N ARG A 110 2.20 1.54 20.61
CA ARG A 110 1.75 0.18 20.30
C ARG A 110 1.66 -0.06 18.79
N TRP A 111 2.24 -1.19 18.35
CA TRP A 111 2.27 -1.58 16.94
C TRP A 111 0.99 -2.29 16.48
N ILE A 112 0.30 -2.96 17.42
CA ILE A 112 -0.96 -3.68 17.22
C ILE A 112 -1.97 -3.19 18.25
N GLY A 113 -3.16 -2.80 17.79
CA GLY A 113 -4.26 -2.40 18.68
C GLY A 113 -5.28 -1.49 18.02
N TYR A 114 -6.56 -1.86 18.14
CA TYR A 114 -7.69 -0.96 17.89
C TYR A 114 -7.84 0.02 19.07
N GLY A 115 -6.80 0.82 19.33
CA GLY A 115 -6.71 1.72 20.49
C GLY A 115 -7.49 3.03 20.36
N GLY A 116 -8.77 2.99 19.95
CA GLY A 116 -9.61 4.21 19.95
C GLY A 116 -10.80 4.27 19.00
N GLY A 117 -11.37 3.14 18.56
CA GLY A 117 -12.60 3.12 17.76
C GLY A 117 -12.50 3.69 16.34
N VAL A 118 -13.53 3.45 15.53
CA VAL A 118 -13.72 4.02 14.19
C VAL A 118 -14.40 5.39 14.31
N GLN A 119 -13.69 6.41 14.82
CA GLN A 119 -14.19 7.78 14.76
C GLN A 119 -14.04 8.33 13.34
N PHE A 120 -15.00 7.99 12.48
CA PHE A 120 -15.02 8.34 11.06
C PHE A 120 -15.63 9.73 10.79
N TRP A 121 -16.16 10.44 11.81
CA TRP A 121 -16.84 11.72 11.59
C TRP A 121 -16.78 12.73 12.78
N LYS A 122 -15.93 13.77 12.58
CA LYS A 122 -15.93 15.20 12.99
C LYS A 122 -16.37 15.70 14.40
N ARG A 123 -15.61 16.70 14.88
CA ARG A 123 -16.08 18.12 14.93
C ARG A 123 -15.04 19.08 14.33
N LYS A 124 -15.49 19.89 13.36
CA LYS A 124 -15.03 21.28 13.14
C LYS A 124 -16.08 22.21 13.78
N CYS A 125 -15.69 23.46 14.07
CA CYS A 125 -16.29 24.53 14.91
C CYS A 125 -15.84 24.44 16.38
N SER A 126 -15.14 25.42 16.95
CA SER A 126 -15.23 26.89 16.81
C SER A 126 -13.88 27.50 16.39
N GLU A 127 -13.79 28.10 15.19
CA GLU A 127 -13.77 29.57 15.04
C GLU A 127 -14.96 30.30 15.68
N SER A 128 -14.66 31.41 16.37
CA SER A 128 -15.50 32.32 17.15
C SER A 128 -15.82 31.93 18.60
N GLU A 129 -14.99 32.40 19.54
CA GLU A 129 -15.40 33.11 20.78
C GLU A 129 -14.15 33.69 21.47
N CYS A 130 -14.00 35.03 21.30
CA CYS A 130 -13.10 36.00 21.96
C CYS A 130 -11.58 35.78 22.02
#